data_AF-A0A916PY48-F1
#
_entry.id   AF-A0A916PY48-F1
#
_cell.length_a   1.000
_cell.length_b   1.000
_cell.length_c   1.000
_cell.angle_alpha   90.00
_cell.angle_beta   90.00
_cell.angle_gamma   90.00
#
_symmetry.space_group_name_H-M   'P 1'
#
loop_
_entity.id
_entity.type
_entity.pdbx_description
1 polymer ?
#
loop_
_entity_poly.entity_id
_entity_poly.type
_entity_poly.pdbx_seq_one_letter_code
_entity_poly.pdbx_strand_id
1 'polypeptide(L)' 'MTNALQYICDSEGQTVSVVVPVAFWQELMAERETDYLLSSSAMKERLLAARKRQDGISLESACEKLGI' A
#
# COMPACT_ATOMS: atom_id res chain seq x y z
N MET A 1 -21.91 15.85 1.94
CA MET A 1 -20.70 16.05 2.77
C MET A 1 -19.52 16.05 1.82
N THR A 2 -18.69 17.09 1.84
CA THR A 2 -17.58 17.26 0.89
C THR A 2 -16.45 16.28 1.23
N ASN A 3 -16.09 15.40 0.30
CA ASN A 3 -14.93 14.47 0.37
C ASN A 3 -13.58 15.22 0.24
N ALA A 4 -13.50 16.46 0.73
CA ALA A 4 -12.35 17.32 0.55
C ALA A 4 -11.35 17.16 1.71
N LEU A 5 -10.05 17.24 1.39
CA LEU A 5 -8.98 17.34 2.37
C LEU A 5 -9.15 18.64 3.18
N GLN A 6 -8.89 18.58 4.47
CA GLN A 6 -8.86 19.77 5.33
C GLN A 6 -7.45 19.99 5.85
N TYR A 7 -6.93 21.21 5.66
CA TYR A 7 -5.61 21.60 6.10
C TYR A 7 -5.71 22.40 7.40
N ILE A 8 -4.93 22.01 8.40
CA ILE A 8 -4.83 22.70 9.68
C ILE A 8 -3.49 23.43 9.67
N CYS A 9 -3.53 24.75 9.81
CA CYS A 9 -2.37 25.61 9.88
C CYS A 9 -2.16 26.16 11.30
N ASP A 10 -0.91 26.43 11.64
CA ASP A 10 -0.55 27.17 12.85
C ASP A 10 -0.82 28.69 12.71
N SER A 11 -0.44 29.45 13.74
CA SER A 11 -0.60 30.90 13.78
C SER A 11 0.26 31.65 12.75
N GLU A 12 1.31 31.03 12.22
CA GLU A 12 2.17 31.60 11.17
C GLU A 12 1.68 31.24 9.77
N GLY A 13 0.60 30.44 9.67
CA GLY A 13 0.03 29.97 8.42
C GLY A 13 0.71 28.72 7.86
N GLN A 14 1.62 28.09 8.61
CA GLN A 14 2.28 26.86 8.19
C GLN A 14 1.37 25.65 8.46
N THR A 15 1.21 24.78 7.46
CA THR A 15 0.39 23.56 7.59
C THR A 15 1.07 22.59 8.57
N VAL A 16 0.38 22.25 9.65
CA VAL A 16 0.87 21.32 10.68
C VAL A 16 0.15 19.98 10.66
N SER A 17 -1.06 19.90 10.09
CA SER A 17 -1.82 18.67 9.99
C SER A 17 -2.81 18.70 8.83
N VAL A 18 -3.24 17.51 8.38
CA VAL A 18 -4.26 17.33 7.35
C VAL A 18 -5.27 16.29 7.83
N VAL A 19 -6.56 16.63 7.77
CA VAL A 19 -7.66 15.69 8.01
C VAL A 19 -8.13 15.15 6.67
N VAL A 20 -8.15 13.83 6.55
CA VAL A 20 -8.47 13.11 5.31
C VAL A 20 -9.62 12.14 5.52
N PRO A 21 -10.44 11.86 4.48
CA PRO A 21 -11.39 10.75 4.52
C PRO A 21 -10.68 9.41 4.72
N VAL A 22 -11.30 8.51 5.48
CA VAL A 22 -10.70 7.19 5.81
C VAL A 22 -10.36 6.38 4.56
N ALA A 23 -11.23 6.37 3.55
CA ALA A 23 -10.97 5.66 2.29
C ALA A 23 -9.71 6.18 1.58
N PHE A 24 -9.50 7.50 1.59
CA PHE A 24 -8.32 8.13 1.00
C PHE A 24 -7.05 7.78 1.77
N TRP A 25 -7.13 7.74 3.11
CA TRP A 25 -6.02 7.29 3.94
C TRP A 25 -5.63 5.83 3.67
N GLN A 26 -6.61 4.95 3.49
CA GLN A 26 -6.36 3.52 3.20
C GLN A 26 -5.65 3.33 1.85
N GLU A 27 -6.03 4.10 0.82
CA GLU A 27 -5.36 4.11 -0.48
C GLU A 27 -3.91 4.59 -0.36
N LEU A 28 -3.67 5.71 0.33
CA LEU A 28 -2.32 6.25 0.55
C LEU A 28 -1.43 5.30 1.37
N MET A 29 -2.01 4.57 2.33
CA MET A 29 -1.27 3.58 3.11
C MET A 29 -0.93 2.31 2.32
N ALA A 30 -1.76 1.92 1.34
CA ALA A 30 -1.43 0.82 0.43
C ALA A 30 -0.19 1.13 -0.42
N GLU A 31 0.04 2.41 -0.74
CA GLU A 31 1.27 2.85 -1.41
C GLU A 31 2.50 2.70 -0.51
N ARG A 32 2.39 2.89 0.82
CA ARG A 32 3.54 2.71 1.74
C ARG A 32 4.02 1.26 1.85
N GLU A 33 3.11 0.29 1.80
CA GLU A 33 3.49 -1.13 1.75
C GLU A 33 4.20 -1.45 0.42
N THR A 34 3.74 -0.83 -0.67
CA THR A 34 4.38 -0.93 -1.98
C THR A 34 5.76 -0.28 -2.00
N ASP A 35 5.92 0.91 -1.42
CA ASP A 35 7.21 1.61 -1.30
C ASP A 35 8.23 0.81 -0.49
N TYR A 36 7.79 0.16 0.60
CA TYR A 36 8.63 -0.77 1.34
C TYR A 36 9.10 -1.93 0.46
N LEU A 37 8.21 -2.56 -0.30
CA LEU A 37 8.58 -3.63 -1.25
C LEU A 37 9.45 -3.12 -2.40
N LEU A 38 9.35 -1.85 -2.79
CA LEU A 38 10.16 -1.24 -3.83
C LEU A 38 11.51 -0.72 -3.35
N SER A 39 11.73 -0.62 -2.03
CA SER A 39 12.97 -0.13 -1.43
C SER A 39 14.19 -1.04 -1.69
N SER A 40 13.96 -2.33 -1.94
CA SER A 40 15.00 -3.30 -2.34
C SER A 40 14.86 -3.63 -3.83
N SER A 41 15.97 -3.55 -4.57
CA SER A 41 16.01 -3.93 -5.99
C SER A 41 15.54 -5.37 -6.21
N ALA A 42 16.00 -6.31 -5.36
CA ALA A 42 15.60 -7.71 -5.42
C ALA A 42 14.10 -7.91 -5.14
N MET A 43 13.53 -7.13 -4.22
CA MET A 43 12.11 -7.21 -3.90
C MET A 43 11.24 -6.60 -5.00
N LYS A 44 11.67 -5.48 -5.58
CA LYS A 44 11.05 -4.86 -6.76
C LYS A 44 10.98 -5.84 -7.93
N GLU A 45 12.07 -6.56 -8.23
CA GLU A 45 12.09 -7.57 -9.29
C GLU A 45 11.09 -8.70 -9.01
N ARG A 46 11.05 -9.23 -7.77
CA ARG A 46 10.09 -10.27 -7.37
C ARG A 46 8.64 -9.80 -7.51
N LEU A 47 8.34 -8.57 -7.09
CA LEU A 47 7.01 -7.98 -7.17
C LEU A 47 6.56 -7.82 -8.63
N LEU A 48 7.43 -7.28 -9.49
CA LEU A 48 7.15 -7.13 -10.92
C LEU A 48 6.98 -8.48 -11.62
N ALA A 49 7.77 -9.50 -11.24
CA ALA A 49 7.63 -10.85 -11.76
C ALA A 49 6.30 -11.49 -11.32
N ALA A 50 5.92 -11.35 -10.03
CA ALA A 50 4.65 -11.86 -9.52
C ALA A 50 3.45 -11.22 -10.21
N ARG A 51 3.48 -9.89 -10.42
CA ARG A 51 2.42 -9.16 -11.14
C ARG A 51 2.20 -9.65 -12.57
N LYS A 52 3.25 -10.18 -13.22
CA LYS A 52 3.18 -10.68 -14.60
C LYS A 52 2.72 -12.14 -14.71
N ARG A 53 2.68 -12.89 -13.62
CA ARG A 53 2.20 -14.28 -13.63
C ARG A 53 0.70 -14.30 -13.88
N GLN A 54 0.26 -15.22 -14.72
CA GLN A 54 -1.14 -15.49 -14.98
C GLN A 54 -1.58 -16.82 -14.36
N ASP A 55 -0.64 -17.55 -13.78
CA ASP A 55 -0.77 -18.85 -13.20
C ASP A 55 -0.50 -18.80 -11.69
N GLY A 56 -1.05 -19.78 -10.99
CA GLY A 56 -0.91 -19.95 -9.55
C GLY A 56 -1.22 -21.39 -9.16
N ILE A 57 -1.07 -21.68 -7.87
CA ILE A 57 -1.50 -22.94 -7.28
C ILE A 57 -2.70 -22.69 -6.38
N SER A 58 -3.55 -23.71 -6.21
CA SER A 58 -4.64 -23.64 -5.24
C SER A 58 -4.08 -23.50 -3.82
N LEU A 59 -4.90 -22.94 -2.91
CA LEU A 59 -4.56 -22.87 -1.50
C LEU A 59 -4.24 -24.27 -0.93
N GLU A 60 -5.04 -25.27 -1.30
CA GLU A 60 -4.83 -26.67 -0.90
C GLU A 60 -3.45 -27.20 -1.34
N SER A 61 -3.08 -26.99 -2.62
CA SER A 61 -1.76 -27.41 -3.12
C SER A 61 -0.62 -26.62 -2.47
N ALA A 62 -0.85 -25.36 -2.09
CA ALA A 62 0.12 -24.57 -1.35
C ALA A 62 0.31 -25.12 0.08
N CYS A 63 -0.77 -25.41 0.79
CA CYS A 63 -0.76 -26.01 2.13
C CYS A 63 -0.02 -27.36 2.13
N GLU A 64 -0.34 -28.24 1.18
CA GLU A 64 0.32 -29.54 1.02
C GLU A 64 1.83 -29.39 0.80
N LYS A 65 2.25 -28.49 -0.10
CA LYS A 65 3.67 -28.24 -0.38
C LYS A 65 4.42 -27.61 0.79
N LEU A 66 3.74 -26.82 1.61
CA LEU A 66 4.31 -26.13 2.77
C LEU A 66 4.23 -26.97 4.05
N GLY A 67 3.50 -28.09 4.04
CA GLY A 67 3.35 -29.00 5.17
C GLY A 67 2.52 -28.40 6.31
N ILE A 68 1.55 -27.54 5.98
CA ILE A 68 0.64 -26.87 6.93
C ILE A 68 -0.83 -27.22 6.67
#